data_AF-A0A3A4NM78-F1
#
_entry.id   AF-A0A3A4NM78-F1
#
_cell.length_a   1.000
_cell.length_b   1.000
_cell.length_c   1.000
_cell.angle_alpha   90.00
_cell.angle_beta   90.00
_cell.angle_gamma   90.00
#
_symmetry.space_group_name_H-M   'P 1'
#
loop_
_entity.id
_entity.type
_entity.pdbx_description
1 polymer ?
#
loop_
_entity_poly.entity_id
_entity_poly.type
_entity_poly.pdbx_seq_one_letter_code
_entity_poly.pdbx_strand_id
1 'polypeptide(L)'
;MALAFSTTCHAFEWTKTDTAFQAAQTAALVVDWAQTRYAARDWNRQAEHQEERVHYKETNPFLGEYPSMRKVDRYFIGYMVGTAAVSIVLPNPYRRIWQTFWIVYEVDVARKNHSIGIKVRF
;
A
#
# COMPACT_ATOMS: atom_id res chain seq x y z
N MET A 1 8.05 -23.78 47.70
CA MET A 1 6.81 -23.25 47.09
C MET A 1 7.21 -22.39 45.91
N ALA A 2 7.28 -22.96 44.71
CA ALA A 2 7.66 -22.23 43.51
C ALA A 2 6.40 -21.63 42.88
N LEU A 3 6.31 -20.30 42.85
CA LEU A 3 5.25 -19.58 42.13
C LEU A 3 5.58 -19.65 40.64
N ALA A 4 4.87 -20.52 39.92
CA ALA A 4 4.85 -20.49 38.47
C ALA A 4 4.06 -19.26 38.04
N PHE A 5 4.76 -18.20 37.61
CA PHE A 5 4.13 -17.12 36.86
C PHE A 5 3.75 -17.70 35.49
N SER A 6 2.51 -18.14 35.34
CA SER A 6 1.91 -18.30 34.03
C SER A 6 1.82 -16.91 33.41
N THR A 7 2.83 -16.51 32.65
CA THR A 7 2.63 -15.44 31.69
C THR A 7 1.50 -15.91 30.79
N THR A 8 0.39 -15.20 30.80
CA THR A 8 -0.64 -15.36 29.79
C THR A 8 0.07 -15.18 28.47
N CYS A 9 0.34 -16.28 27.78
CA CYS A 9 0.55 -16.27 26.35
C CYS A 9 -0.76 -15.74 25.80
N HIS A 10 -0.88 -14.41 25.72
CA HIS A 10 -1.82 -13.78 24.82
C HIS A 10 -1.31 -14.17 23.44
N ALA A 11 -1.68 -15.37 23.01
CA ALA A 11 -1.66 -15.74 21.62
C ALA A 11 -2.24 -14.54 20.89
N PHE A 12 -1.47 -14.06 19.93
CA PHE A 12 -1.76 -12.91 19.11
C PHE A 12 -3.10 -13.13 18.39
N GLU A 13 -4.22 -12.88 19.08
CA GLU A 13 -5.51 -13.30 18.57
C GLU A 13 -5.86 -12.40 17.40
N TRP A 14 -5.81 -12.99 16.22
CA TRP A 14 -6.22 -12.37 14.99
C TRP A 14 -7.73 -12.50 14.88
N THR A 15 -8.42 -11.38 15.05
CA THR A 15 -9.88 -11.36 15.00
C THR A 15 -10.37 -11.34 13.55
N LYS A 16 -11.63 -11.71 13.32
CA LYS A 16 -12.27 -11.54 12.00
C LYS A 16 -12.20 -10.08 11.52
N THR A 17 -12.29 -9.13 12.44
CA THR A 17 -12.16 -7.69 12.16
C THR A 17 -10.73 -7.33 11.75
N ASP A 18 -9.70 -7.95 12.31
CA ASP A 18 -8.31 -7.75 11.85
C ASP A 18 -8.11 -8.26 10.42
N THR A 19 -8.73 -9.39 10.08
CA THR A 19 -8.73 -9.92 8.71
C THR A 19 -9.42 -8.96 7.74
N ALA A 20 -10.59 -8.44 8.11
CA ALA A 20 -11.34 -7.50 7.28
C ALA A 20 -10.54 -6.22 7.02
N PHE A 21 -9.87 -5.68 8.05
CA PHE A 21 -9.03 -4.49 7.90
C PHE A 21 -7.77 -4.78 7.09
N GLN A 22 -7.12 -5.94 7.26
CA GLN A 22 -5.98 -6.32 6.43
C GLN A 22 -6.37 -6.46 4.96
N ALA A 23 -7.54 -7.05 4.68
CA ALA A 23 -8.08 -7.15 3.34
C ALA A 23 -8.38 -5.77 2.74
N ALA A 24 -9.01 -4.87 3.52
CA ALA A 24 -9.27 -3.50 3.10
C ALA A 24 -7.99 -2.71 2.81
N GLN A 25 -6.98 -2.81 3.69
CA GLN A 25 -5.67 -2.19 3.49
C GLN A 25 -5.01 -2.69 2.20
N THR A 26 -5.03 -4.01 1.99
CA THR A 26 -4.44 -4.64 0.80
C THR A 26 -5.18 -4.21 -0.47
N ALA A 27 -6.51 -4.14 -0.43
CA ALA A 27 -7.31 -3.67 -1.56
C ALA A 27 -7.00 -2.20 -1.90
N ALA A 28 -6.86 -1.33 -0.90
CA ALA A 28 -6.48 0.07 -1.11
C ALA A 28 -5.08 0.18 -1.76
N LEU A 29 -4.11 -0.59 -1.27
CA LEU A 29 -2.78 -0.68 -1.88
C LEU A 29 -2.79 -1.18 -3.33
N VAL A 30 -3.65 -2.14 -3.66
CA VAL A 30 -3.81 -2.64 -5.03
C VAL A 30 -4.38 -1.57 -5.95
N VAL A 31 -5.30 -0.73 -5.46
CA VAL A 31 -5.84 0.39 -6.21
C VAL A 31 -4.76 1.44 -6.48
N ASP A 32 -3.98 1.83 -5.47
CA ASP A 32 -2.86 2.77 -5.65
C ASP A 32 -1.82 2.18 -6.62
N TRP A 33 -1.45 0.92 -6.45
CA TRP A 33 -0.53 0.24 -7.36
C TRP A 33 -1.02 0.29 -8.82
N ALA A 34 -2.31 0.06 -9.06
CA ALA A 34 -2.88 0.15 -10.41
C ALA A 34 -2.83 1.58 -10.98
N GLN A 35 -3.00 2.60 -10.14
CA GLN A 35 -2.88 4.00 -10.53
C GLN A 35 -1.42 4.40 -10.82
N THR A 36 -0.47 4.00 -9.98
CA THR A 36 0.96 4.22 -10.23
C THR A 36 1.41 3.52 -11.51
N ARG A 37 0.93 2.29 -11.77
CA ARG A 37 1.19 1.58 -13.04
C ARG A 37 0.58 2.29 -14.24
N TYR A 38 -0.62 2.87 -14.11
CA TYR A 38 -1.23 3.66 -15.17
C TYR A 38 -0.34 4.85 -15.54
N ALA A 39 0.11 5.61 -14.54
CA ALA A 39 0.98 6.76 -14.75
C ALA A 39 2.33 6.32 -15.33
N ALA A 40 2.93 5.25 -14.80
CA ALA A 40 4.17 4.67 -15.31
C ALA A 40 4.10 4.23 -16.77
N ARG A 41 2.99 3.64 -17.22
CA ARG A 41 2.79 3.29 -18.64
C ARG A 41 2.73 4.53 -19.52
N ASP A 42 2.10 5.59 -19.06
CA ASP A 42 1.97 6.83 -19.83
C ASP A 42 3.35 7.48 -20.07
N TRP A 43 4.20 7.58 -19.04
CA TRP A 43 5.55 8.13 -19.18
C TRP A 43 6.44 7.29 -20.11
N ASN A 44 6.40 5.96 -19.97
CA ASN A 44 7.22 5.07 -20.80
C ASN A 44 6.85 5.20 -22.29
N ARG A 45 5.56 5.33 -22.61
CA ARG A 45 5.11 5.57 -24.00
C ARG A 45 5.59 6.91 -24.54
N GLN A 46 5.57 7.96 -23.72
CA GLN A 46 6.04 9.28 -24.14
C GLN A 46 7.54 9.28 -24.44
N ALA A 47 8.35 8.60 -23.61
CA ALA A 47 9.79 8.45 -23.85
C ALA A 47 10.10 7.77 -25.20
N GLU A 48 9.20 6.91 -25.68
CA GLU A 48 9.33 6.23 -26.98
C GLU A 48 8.84 7.07 -28.17
N HIS A 49 7.83 7.93 -27.98
CA HIS A 49 7.08 8.56 -29.09
C HIS A 49 7.12 10.10 -29.16
N GLN A 50 7.81 10.80 -28.24
CA GLN A 50 7.90 12.28 -28.21
C GLN A 50 6.53 13.01 -28.25
N GLU A 51 5.47 12.40 -27.71
CA GLU A 51 4.12 12.99 -27.71
C GLU A 51 3.93 13.98 -26.55
N GLU A 52 3.30 15.12 -26.82
CA GLU A 52 2.91 16.12 -25.83
C GLU A 52 1.63 15.67 -25.08
N ARG A 53 1.79 14.91 -23.99
CA ARG A 53 0.67 14.45 -23.12
C ARG A 53 0.81 14.96 -21.68
N VAL A 54 -0.31 14.89 -20.94
CA VAL A 54 -0.41 15.24 -19.51
C VAL A 54 0.67 14.51 -18.71
N HIS A 55 1.46 15.28 -17.98
CA HIS A 55 2.64 14.78 -17.32
C HIS A 55 2.35 14.51 -15.83
N TYR A 56 2.08 13.24 -15.49
CA TYR A 56 2.02 12.83 -14.09
C TYR A 56 3.45 12.73 -13.54
N LYS A 57 3.73 13.30 -12.37
CA LYS A 57 5.01 13.11 -11.68
C LYS A 57 4.78 12.24 -10.46
N GLU A 58 5.55 11.17 -10.34
CA GLU A 58 5.56 10.39 -9.10
C GLU A 58 6.24 11.23 -8.01
N THR A 59 5.57 11.34 -6.86
CA THR A 59 6.05 12.12 -5.71
C THR A 59 6.69 11.25 -4.65
N ASN A 60 6.50 9.92 -4.74
CA ASN A 60 7.10 8.95 -3.85
C ASN A 60 8.64 8.92 -4.04
N PRO A 61 9.42 9.33 -3.02
CA PRO A 61 10.88 9.43 -3.15
C PRO A 61 11.57 8.07 -3.35
N PHE A 62 10.95 6.96 -2.92
CA PHE A 62 11.51 5.62 -3.12
C PHE A 62 11.39 5.15 -4.57
N LEU A 63 10.32 5.57 -5.26
CA LEU A 63 10.09 5.29 -6.67
C LEU A 63 10.90 6.25 -7.56
N GLY A 64 11.13 7.48 -7.12
CA GLY A 64 11.68 8.55 -7.96
C GLY A 64 10.61 9.10 -8.91
N GLU A 65 10.95 10.12 -9.69
CA GLU A 65 9.97 10.90 -10.47
C GLU A 65 9.35 10.12 -11.65
N TYR A 66 10.13 9.26 -12.31
CA TYR A 66 9.73 8.44 -13.46
C TYR A 66 10.16 6.97 -13.29
N PRO A 67 9.56 6.21 -12.37
CA PRO A 67 9.93 4.82 -12.16
C PRO A 67 9.56 3.95 -13.36
N SER A 68 10.42 2.98 -13.67
CA SER A 68 10.06 1.91 -14.59
C SER A 68 8.96 1.02 -13.99
N MET A 69 8.17 0.35 -14.84
CA MET A 69 7.12 -0.58 -14.41
C MET A 69 7.62 -1.63 -13.42
N ARG A 70 8.81 -2.20 -13.66
CA ARG A 70 9.41 -3.20 -12.76
C ARG A 70 9.75 -2.62 -11.39
N LYS A 71 10.15 -1.35 -11.32
CA LYS A 71 10.42 -0.67 -10.04
C LYS A 71 9.13 -0.46 -9.26
N VAL A 72 8.06 -0.02 -9.93
CA VAL A 72 6.72 0.11 -9.35
C VAL A 72 6.25 -1.22 -8.78
N ASP A 73 6.27 -2.29 -9.58
CA ASP A 73 5.78 -3.61 -9.14
C ASP A 73 6.56 -4.14 -7.93
N ARG A 74 7.90 -4.04 -7.93
CA ARG A 74 8.72 -4.44 -6.79
C ARG A 74 8.43 -3.64 -5.53
N TYR A 75 8.23 -2.33 -5.66
CA TYR A 75 7.91 -1.46 -4.53
C TYR A 75 6.58 -1.86 -3.89
N PHE A 76 5.50 -1.99 -4.67
CA PHE A 76 4.18 -2.30 -4.13
C PHE A 76 4.07 -3.72 -3.58
N ILE A 77 4.72 -4.70 -4.20
CA ILE A 77 4.81 -6.06 -3.62
C ILE A 77 5.52 -6.00 -2.26
N GLY A 78 6.67 -5.32 -2.18
CA GLY A 78 7.40 -5.15 -0.93
C GLY A 78 6.57 -4.40 0.12
N TYR A 79 5.82 -3.39 -0.30
CA TYR A 79 5.01 -2.57 0.59
C TYR A 79 3.78 -3.33 1.14
N MET A 80 3.09 -4.12 0.32
CA MET A 80 2.03 -5.02 0.78
C MET A 80 2.55 -6.08 1.77
N VAL A 81 3.68 -6.72 1.46
CA VAL A 81 4.30 -7.70 2.37
C VAL A 81 4.75 -7.02 3.67
N GLY A 82 5.37 -5.85 3.58
CA GLY A 82 5.86 -5.09 4.73
C GLY A 82 4.73 -4.67 5.66
N THR A 83 3.64 -4.11 5.10
CA THR A 83 2.48 -3.70 5.90
C THR A 83 1.80 -4.89 6.57
N ALA A 84 1.65 -6.02 5.87
CA ALA A 84 1.12 -7.25 6.45
C ALA A 84 2.03 -7.80 7.56
N ALA A 85 3.35 -7.82 7.35
CA ALA A 85 4.32 -8.27 8.36
C ALA A 85 4.25 -7.41 9.63
N VAL A 86 4.15 -6.08 9.49
CA VAL A 86 3.95 -5.19 10.64
C VAL A 86 2.63 -5.48 11.34
N SER A 87 1.53 -5.70 10.60
CA SER A 87 0.25 -6.08 11.19
C SER A 87 0.32 -7.40 11.98
N ILE A 88 1.13 -8.36 11.52
CA ILE A 88 1.36 -9.67 12.17
C ILE A 88 2.22 -9.55 13.45
N VAL A 89 2.98 -8.47 13.62
CA VAL A 89 3.80 -8.27 14.82
C VAL A 89 3.12 -7.38 15.84
N LEU A 90 2.27 -6.44 15.40
CA LEU A 90 1.60 -5.49 16.29
C LEU A 90 0.45 -6.12 17.07
N PRO A 91 0.43 -6.05 18.41
CA PRO A 91 -0.74 -6.46 19.18
C PRO A 91 -1.88 -5.45 19.02
N ASN A 92 -3.10 -5.86 19.34
CA ASN A 92 -4.20 -4.91 19.51
C ASN A 92 -3.94 -4.03 20.75
N PRO A 93 -4.25 -2.72 20.72
CA PRO A 93 -4.97 -1.99 19.66
C PRO A 93 -4.07 -1.42 18.54
N TYR A 94 -2.74 -1.53 18.64
CA TYR A 94 -1.81 -0.91 17.70
C TYR A 94 -1.95 -1.42 16.28
N ARG A 95 -2.24 -2.72 16.10
CA ARG A 95 -2.58 -3.30 14.78
C ARG A 95 -3.75 -2.57 14.13
N ARG A 96 -4.82 -2.31 14.89
CA ARG A 96 -6.01 -1.61 14.40
C ARG A 96 -5.65 -0.20 13.96
N ILE A 97 -4.90 0.53 14.79
CA ILE A 97 -4.46 1.89 14.46
C ILE A 97 -3.62 1.88 13.19
N TRP A 98 -2.64 0.98 13.10
CA TRP A 98 -1.77 0.80 11.94
C TRP A 98 -2.57 0.53 10.65
N GLN A 99 -3.45 -0.46 10.66
CA GLN A 99 -4.26 -0.81 9.50
C GLN A 99 -5.19 0.34 9.10
N THR A 100 -5.82 0.99 10.08
CA THR A 100 -6.74 2.12 9.83
C THR A 100 -6.00 3.29 9.20
N PHE A 101 -4.83 3.64 9.73
CA PHE A 101 -3.99 4.71 9.19
C PHE A 101 -3.70 4.48 7.70
N TRP A 102 -3.21 3.28 7.35
CA TRP A 102 -2.89 2.98 5.96
C TRP A 102 -4.12 2.91 5.06
N ILE A 103 -5.24 2.35 5.52
CA ILE A 103 -6.50 2.38 4.75
C ILE A 103 -6.87 3.82 4.41
N VAL A 104 -6.87 4.72 5.39
CA VAL A 104 -7.24 6.12 5.19
C VAL A 104 -6.24 6.83 4.28
N TYR A 105 -4.95 6.60 4.49
CA TYR A 105 -3.89 7.17 3.67
C TYR A 105 -4.02 6.76 2.19
N GLU A 106 -4.13 5.46 1.92
CA GLU A 106 -4.22 4.93 0.55
C GLU A 106 -5.53 5.35 -0.14
N VAL A 107 -6.64 5.45 0.60
CA VAL A 107 -7.89 5.99 0.06
C VAL A 107 -7.75 7.46 -0.33
N ASP A 108 -7.06 8.28 0.48
CA ASP A 108 -6.82 9.69 0.15
C ASP A 108 -5.89 9.84 -1.05
N VAL A 109 -4.80 9.07 -1.11
CA VAL A 109 -3.91 8.99 -2.28
C VAL A 109 -4.70 8.59 -3.53
N ALA A 110 -5.50 7.52 -3.45
CA ALA A 110 -6.26 7.04 -4.60
C ALA A 110 -7.28 8.07 -5.10
N ARG A 111 -7.93 8.81 -4.19
CA ARG A 111 -8.85 9.90 -4.52
C ARG A 111 -8.14 11.06 -5.20
N LYS A 112 -6.97 11.47 -4.70
CA LYS A 112 -6.15 12.53 -5.30
C LYS A 112 -5.64 12.13 -6.68
N ASN A 113 -5.17 10.89 -6.84
CA ASN A 113 -4.78 10.34 -8.14
C ASN A 113 -5.96 10.36 -9.12
N HIS A 114 -7.14 9.96 -8.66
CA HIS A 114 -8.34 9.98 -9.48
C HIS A 114 -8.77 11.39 -9.89
N SER A 115 -8.69 12.37 -8.98
CA SER A 115 -9.10 13.76 -9.25
C SER A 115 -8.21 14.46 -10.29
N ILE A 116 -6.95 14.01 -10.45
CA ILE A 116 -6.05 14.50 -11.51
C ILE A 116 -6.10 13.62 -12.78
N GLY A 117 -7.02 12.66 -12.85
CA GLY A 117 -7.28 11.86 -14.05
C GLY A 117 -6.48 10.55 -14.15
N ILE A 118 -5.73 10.15 -13.12
CA ILE A 118 -5.09 8.83 -13.07
C ILE A 118 -6.16 7.76 -12.83
N LYS A 119 -6.21 6.80 -13.76
CA LYS A 119 -7.24 5.76 -13.78
C LYS A 119 -6.71 4.45 -13.18
N VAL A 120 -7.61 3.66 -12.62
CA VAL A 120 -7.32 2.28 -12.23
C VAL A 120 -7.38 1.40 -13.49
N ARG A 121 -6.26 0.80 -13.88
CA ARG A 121 -6.19 -0.14 -15.02
C ARG A 121 -5.26 -1.30 -14.70
N PHE A 122 -5.80 -2.52 -14.66
CA PHE A 122 -5.04 -3.74 -14.44
C PHE A 122 -4.30 -4.18 -15.72
#